data_AF-A0A0B6Y5S5-F1
#
_entry.id   AF-A0A0B6Y5S5-F1
#
_cell.length_a   1.000
_cell.length_b   1.000
_cell.length_c   1.000
_cell.angle_alpha   90.00
_cell.angle_beta   90.00
_cell.angle_gamma   90.00
#
_symmetry.space_group_name_H-M   'P 1'
#
loop_
_entity.id
_entity.type
_entity.pdbx_description
1 polymer ?
#
loop_
_entity_poly.entity_id
_entity_poly.type
_entity_poly.pdbx_seq_one_letter_code
_entity_poly.pdbx_strand_id
1 'polypeptide(L)'
;EECRVRFLSFMGIALDNVKLCAFIMHTSQNKFMCHVVHCEPSAGPLCKTIEAACKLRYQKCLDAHPQTPKGGLQGKRVKEVLSAGVKA
;
A
#
# COMPACT_ATOMS: atom_id res chain seq x y z
N GLU A 1 -5.24 11.08 15.01
CA GLU A 1 -4.74 11.19 13.63
C GLU A 1 -5.42 10.15 12.74
N GLU A 2 -5.93 10.56 11.58
CA GLU A 2 -6.58 9.67 10.60
C GLU A 2 -5.58 9.26 9.50
N CYS A 3 -5.33 7.96 9.33
CA CYS A 3 -4.38 7.45 8.33
C CYS A 3 -5.08 7.10 7.00
N ARG A 4 -5.14 8.05 6.07
CA ARG A 4 -5.82 7.85 4.78
C ARG A 4 -4.95 7.14 3.77
N VAL A 5 -5.48 6.05 3.21
CA VAL A 5 -4.84 5.19 2.19
C VAL A 5 -4.27 5.97 0.99
N ARG A 6 -4.92 7.06 0.56
CA ARG A 6 -4.46 7.87 -0.58
C ARG A 6 -3.11 8.58 -0.37
N PHE A 7 -2.68 8.70 0.89
CA PHE A 7 -1.43 9.37 1.25
C PHE A 7 -0.35 8.39 1.68
N LEU A 8 -0.65 7.09 1.72
CA LEU A 8 0.34 6.05 2.04
C LEU A 8 1.27 5.87 0.85
N SER A 9 2.58 6.02 1.08
CA SER A 9 3.61 5.87 0.06
C SER A 9 4.32 4.52 0.15
N PHE A 10 4.59 4.05 1.37
CA PHE A 10 5.28 2.77 1.62
C PHE A 10 4.70 2.06 2.84
N MET A 11 4.83 0.73 2.87
CA MET A 11 4.50 -0.11 4.02
C MET A 11 5.38 -1.36 4.01
N GLY A 12 5.73 -1.86 5.19
CA GLY A 12 6.48 -3.11 5.35
C GLY A 12 6.33 -3.72 6.74
N ILE A 13 6.70 -4.99 6.86
CA ILE A 13 6.84 -5.73 8.11
C ILE A 13 8.34 -5.84 8.40
N ALA A 14 8.75 -5.72 9.67
CA ALA A 14 10.15 -5.85 10.03
C ALA A 14 10.66 -7.29 9.81
N LEU A 15 11.89 -7.43 9.32
CA LEU A 15 12.50 -8.73 8.99
C LEU A 15 12.83 -9.55 10.24
N ASP A 16 13.30 -8.88 11.28
CA ASP A 16 13.72 -9.44 12.56
C ASP A 16 12.56 -9.60 13.56
N ASN A 17 11.43 -8.92 13.34
CA ASN A 17 10.26 -9.01 14.20
C ASN A 17 8.94 -8.89 13.42
N VAL A 18 8.31 -10.04 13.15
CA VAL A 18 7.04 -10.13 12.41
C VAL A 18 5.84 -9.47 13.09
N LYS A 19 5.95 -9.10 14.37
CA LYS A 19 4.91 -8.35 15.10
C LYS A 19 4.98 -6.85 14.82
N LEU A 20 6.08 -6.36 14.27
CA LEU A 20 6.25 -4.95 13.93
C LEU A 20 6.00 -4.72 12.45
N CYS A 21 5.15 -3.75 12.14
CA CYS A 21 5.07 -3.17 10.81
C CYS A 21 5.16 -1.66 10.87
N ALA A 22 5.48 -1.06 9.74
CA ALA A 22 5.47 0.38 9.58
C ALA A 22 4.84 0.78 8.25
N PHE A 23 4.27 1.98 8.22
CA PHE A 23 3.85 2.62 6.97
C PHE A 23 4.21 4.11 6.99
N ILE A 24 4.51 4.62 5.80
CA ILE A 24 4.91 6.01 5.57
C ILE A 24 3.76 6.72 4.89
N MET A 25 3.38 7.88 5.44
CA MET A 25 2.36 8.75 4.87
C MET A 25 2.93 10.11 4.50
N HIS A 26 2.52 10.63 3.36
CA HIS A 26 2.74 12.02 2.99
C HIS A 26 1.72 12.93 3.68
N THR A 27 2.19 14.03 4.25
CA THR A 27 1.35 14.99 4.96
C THR A 27 1.11 16.24 4.11
N SER A 28 0.09 17.03 4.47
CA SER A 28 -0.20 18.32 3.83
C SER A 28 0.94 19.33 3.95
N GLN A 29 1.83 19.16 4.93
CA GLN A 29 3.02 20.00 5.13
C GLN A 29 4.21 19.58 4.26
N ASN A 30 3.97 18.74 3.25
CA ASN A 30 5.00 18.15 2.40
C ASN A 30 6.09 17.39 3.20
N LYS A 31 5.69 16.74 4.29
CA LYS A 31 6.56 15.88 5.11
C LYS A 31 6.14 14.43 4.99
N PHE A 32 7.03 13.53 5.33
CA PHE A 32 6.73 12.11 5.45
C PHE A 32 6.75 11.71 6.93
N MET A 33 5.70 11.00 7.36
CA MET A 33 5.58 10.47 8.72
C MET A 33 5.55 8.95 8.67
N CYS A 34 6.48 8.33 9.39
CA CYS A 34 6.52 6.89 9.60
C CYS A 34 5.72 6.54 10.86
N HIS A 35 4.77 5.62 10.73
CA HIS A 35 4.00 5.09 11.84
C HIS A 35 4.39 3.63 12.03
N VAL A 36 4.82 3.27 13.23
CA VAL A 36 5.20 1.91 13.61
C VAL A 36 4.09 1.33 14.47
N VAL A 37 3.67 0.11 14.17
CA VAL A 37 2.60 -0.59 14.86
C VAL A 37 3.09 -1.95 15.30
N HIS A 38 2.76 -2.31 16.55
CA HIS A 38 2.95 -3.66 17.07
C HIS A 38 1.61 -4.41 17.04
N CYS A 39 1.61 -5.62 16.50
CA CYS A 39 0.42 -6.46 16.34
C CYS A 39 0.73 -7.90 16.75
N GLU A 40 -0.20 -8.53 17.46
CA GLU A 40 -0.11 -9.95 17.83
C GLU A 40 -1.16 -10.78 17.08
N PRO A 41 -0.85 -12.01 16.65
CA PRO A 41 0.45 -12.69 16.73
C PRO A 41 1.48 -12.23 15.69
N SER A 42 1.05 -11.49 14.65
CA SER A 42 1.92 -10.86 13.66
C SER A 42 1.24 -9.66 13.02
N ALA A 43 2.01 -8.80 12.36
CA ALA A 43 1.50 -7.66 11.60
C ALA A 43 1.01 -8.04 10.18
N GLY A 44 1.15 -9.31 9.77
CA GLY A 44 0.75 -9.81 8.46
C GLY A 44 -0.69 -9.47 8.07
N PRO A 45 -1.70 -9.83 8.89
CA PRO A 45 -3.11 -9.52 8.60
C PRO A 45 -3.39 -8.01 8.46
N LEU A 46 -2.74 -7.17 9.28
CA LEU A 46 -2.86 -5.72 9.20
C LEU A 46 -2.33 -5.22 7.86
N CYS A 47 -1.10 -5.61 7.49
CA CYS A 47 -0.51 -5.21 6.22
C CYS A 47 -1.32 -5.72 5.01
N LYS A 48 -1.89 -6.93 5.07
CA LYS A 48 -2.75 -7.45 4.00
C LYS A 48 -4.05 -6.65 3.84
N THR A 49 -4.62 -6.20 4.95
CA THR A 49 -5.80 -5.33 4.93
C THR A 49 -5.48 -3.97 4.30
N ILE A 50 -4.36 -3.36 4.68
CA ILE A 50 -3.90 -2.09 4.10
C ILE A 50 -3.60 -2.27 2.61
N GLU A 51 -2.93 -3.35 2.21
CA GLU A 51 -2.65 -3.69 0.80
C GLU A 51 -3.96 -3.78 -0.02
N ALA A 52 -4.97 -4.46 0.50
CA ALA A 52 -6.28 -4.57 -0.14
C ALA A 52 -6.97 -3.20 -0.28
N ALA A 53 -6.90 -2.36 0.75
CA ALA A 53 -7.47 -1.01 0.70
C ALA A 53 -6.75 -0.12 -0.34
N CYS A 54 -5.42 -0.18 -0.41
CA CYS A 54 -4.62 0.50 -1.44
C CYS A 54 -5.06 0.08 -2.85
N LYS A 55 -5.19 -1.24 -3.08
CA LYS A 55 -5.64 -1.79 -4.36
C LYS A 55 -7.04 -1.32 -4.75
N LEU A 56 -8.00 -1.39 -3.84
CA LEU A 56 -9.37 -0.97 -4.10
C LEU A 56 -9.44 0.53 -4.40
N ARG A 57 -8.67 1.35 -3.67
CA ARG A 57 -8.60 2.79 -3.90
C ARG A 57 -8.01 3.10 -5.28
N TYR A 58 -6.96 2.39 -5.67
CA TYR A 58 -6.32 2.52 -6.98
C TYR A 58 -7.26 2.10 -8.11
N GLN A 59 -7.91 0.94 -7.98
CA GLN A 59 -8.90 0.46 -8.96
C GLN A 59 -10.02 1.49 -9.17
N LYS A 60 -10.57 2.06 -8.09
CA LYS A 60 -11.58 3.14 -8.17
C LYS A 60 -11.11 4.38 -8.92
N CYS A 61 -9.81 4.73 -8.86
CA CYS A 61 -9.27 5.83 -9.67
C CYS A 61 -9.27 5.48 -11.16
N LEU A 62 -8.87 4.26 -11.51
CA LEU A 62 -8.80 3.80 -12.89
C LEU A 62 -10.19 3.72 -13.51
N ASP A 63 -11.15 3.14 -12.80
CA ASP A 63 -12.53 2.98 -13.27
C ASP A 63 -13.21 4.34 -13.51
N ALA A 64 -12.87 5.36 -12.72
CA ALA A 64 -13.38 6.72 -12.89
C ALA A 64 -12.80 7.46 -14.12
N HIS A 65 -11.72 6.96 -14.72
CA HIS A 65 -11.05 7.56 -15.88
C HIS A 65 -10.88 6.54 -17.02
N PRO A 66 -11.96 6.19 -17.75
CA PRO A 66 -11.94 5.14 -18.78
C PRO A 66 -10.99 5.42 -19.96
N GLN A 67 -10.53 6.66 -20.14
CA GLN A 67 -9.79 7.15 -21.31
C GLN A 67 -8.28 7.27 -21.08
N THR A 68 -7.68 6.37 -20.31
CA THR A 68 -6.20 6.39 -20.19
C THR A 68 -5.60 5.93 -21.52
N PRO A 69 -4.80 6.77 -22.23
CA PRO A 69 -4.16 6.39 -23.49
C PRO A 69 -3.29 5.15 -23.28
N LYS A 70 -3.26 4.28 -24.29
CA LYS A 70 -2.52 3.00 -24.34
C LYS A 70 -0.98 3.19 -24.32
N GLY A 71 -0.44 3.84 -23.30
CA GLY A 71 0.98 4.22 -23.21
C GLY A 71 1.66 4.05 -21.85
N GLY A 72 1.00 3.47 -20.85
CA GLY A 72 1.61 3.22 -19.54
C GLY A 72 1.04 1.96 -18.89
N LEU A 73 1.92 0.99 -18.62
CA LEU A 73 1.66 -0.27 -17.90
C LEU A 73 0.25 -0.84 -18.09
N GLN A 74 0.09 -1.61 -19.18
CA GLN A 74 -1.11 -2.43 -19.42
C GLN A 74 -1.55 -3.08 -18.12
N GLY A 75 -2.83 -2.91 -17.79
CA GLY A 75 -3.50 -3.47 -16.63
C GLY A 75 -3.36 -4.98 -16.58
N LYS A 76 -2.22 -5.44 -16.05
CA LYS A 76 -2.17 -6.69 -15.32
C LYS A 76 -3.08 -6.47 -14.13
N ARG A 77 -4.05 -7.38 -13.94
CA ARG A 77 -4.85 -7.42 -12.70
C ARG A 77 -3.90 -7.17 -11.55
N VAL A 78 -4.18 -6.22 -10.66
CA VAL A 78 -3.29 -5.83 -9.55
C VAL A 78 -2.65 -7.01 -8.79
N LYS A 79 -3.29 -8.19 -8.82
CA LYS A 79 -2.76 -9.48 -8.34
C LYS A 79 -1.42 -9.90 -8.98
N GLU A 80 -1.19 -9.62 -10.26
CA GLU A 80 0.00 -10.03 -11.02
C GLU A 80 1.21 -9.12 -10.79
N VAL A 81 0.99 -7.80 -10.67
CA VAL A 81 2.08 -6.82 -10.48
C VAL A 81 2.73 -6.96 -9.10
N LEU A 82 1.96 -7.36 -8.08
CA LEU A 82 2.45 -7.47 -6.71
C LEU A 82 3.04 -8.83 -6.36
N SER A 83 2.69 -9.89 -7.12
CA SER A 83 3.38 -11.18 -7.04
C SER A 83 4.85 -11.06 -7.48
N ALA A 84 5.13 -10.20 -8.47
CA ALA A 84 6.48 -9.94 -8.95
C ALA A 84 7.36 -9.14 -7.95
N GLY A 85 6.77 -8.47 -6.97
CA GLY A 85 7.48 -7.70 -5.95
C GLY A 85 7.90 -8.50 -4.71
N VAL A 86 7.50 -9.77 -4.59
CA VAL A 86 7.92 -10.69 -3.51
C VAL A 86 8.99 -11.65 -4.05
N LYS A 87 10.03 -11.08 -4.67
CA LYS A 87 11.30 -11.76 -4.93
C LYS A 87 12.40 -10.71 -4.80
N ALA A 88 12.76 -10.44 -3.56
CA ALA A 88 14.06 -9.93 -3.16
C ALA A 88 14.51 -10.77 -1.97
#